data_AF-A0A183DIS3-F1
#
_entry.id   AF-A0A183DIS3-F1
#
_cell.length_a   1.000
_cell.length_b   1.000
_cell.length_c   1.000
_cell.angle_alpha   90.00
_cell.angle_beta   90.00
_cell.angle_gamma   90.00
#
_symmetry.space_group_name_H-M   'P 1'
#
loop_
_entity.id
_entity.type
_entity.pdbx_description
1 polymer ?
#
loop_
_entity_poly.entity_id
_entity_poly.type
_entity_poly.pdbx_seq_one_letter_code
_entity_poly.pdbx_strand_id
1 'polypeptide(L)'
;MEYLRVAQDLEMYGIQYYPICNNKETDLTLGVSAQGIGIYKETNRITPRPFFSWSEIKNISFKNKVVSFRISFAKVFYRSIIRNSKLALILSFLQSSSFQYHYK
;
A
#
# COMPACT_ATOMS: atom_id res chain seq x y z
N MET A 1 18.26 -24.92 0.48
CA MET A 1 18.13 -23.49 0.88
C MET A 1 18.17 -22.53 -0.31
N GLU A 2 17.93 -22.98 -1.55
CA GLU A 2 17.96 -22.08 -2.73
C GLU A 2 16.56 -21.60 -3.14
N TYR A 3 15.51 -22.40 -2.88
CA TYR A 3 14.14 -22.13 -3.32
C TYR A 3 13.50 -20.86 -2.69
N LEU A 4 13.83 -20.56 -1.43
CA LEU A 4 13.34 -19.35 -0.75
C LEU A 4 14.04 -18.08 -1.24
N ARG A 5 15.29 -18.17 -1.72
CA ARG A 5 15.99 -17.03 -2.32
C ARG A 5 15.35 -16.63 -3.66
N VAL A 6 15.06 -17.63 -4.50
CA VAL A 6 14.36 -17.41 -5.78
C VAL A 6 12.95 -16.86 -5.59
N ALA A 7 12.23 -17.29 -4.54
CA ALA A 7 10.91 -16.76 -4.24
C ALA A 7 10.96 -15.31 -3.73
N GLN A 8 12.02 -14.90 -3.02
CA GLN A 8 12.24 -13.52 -2.57
C GLN A 8 12.53 -12.56 -3.74
N ASP A 9 13.12 -13.06 -4.82
CA ASP A 9 13.44 -12.29 -6.03
C ASP A 9 12.23 -12.06 -6.95
N LEU A 10 11.07 -12.68 -6.67
CA LEU A 10 9.84 -12.34 -7.40
C LEU A 10 9.39 -10.93 -7.02
N GLU A 11 9.22 -10.06 -8.03
CA GLU A 11 8.72 -8.68 -7.86
C GLU A 11 7.37 -8.59 -7.11
N MET A 12 6.61 -9.68 -7.07
CA MET A 12 5.30 -9.77 -6.39
C MET A 12 5.39 -10.36 -4.98
N TYR A 13 6.53 -10.93 -4.58
CA TYR A 13 6.69 -11.58 -3.29
C TYR A 13 6.64 -10.55 -2.16
N GLY A 14 5.74 -10.76 -1.21
CA GLY A 14 5.52 -9.81 -0.11
C GLY A 14 4.64 -8.60 -0.46
N ILE A 15 4.09 -8.51 -1.69
CA ILE A 15 3.09 -7.49 -2.03
C ILE A 15 1.69 -8.00 -1.71
N GLN A 16 0.97 -7.28 -0.84
CA GLN A 16 -0.43 -7.53 -0.53
C GLN A 16 -1.33 -6.60 -1.35
N TYR A 17 -2.21 -7.19 -2.17
CA TYR A 17 -3.09 -6.45 -3.06
C TYR A 17 -4.49 -6.27 -2.47
N TYR A 18 -5.02 -5.06 -2.57
CA TYR A 18 -6.37 -4.71 -2.12
C TYR A 18 -7.11 -3.87 -3.15
N PRO A 19 -8.34 -4.23 -3.54
CA PRO A 19 -9.09 -3.45 -4.51
C PRO A 19 -9.59 -2.13 -3.91
N ILE A 20 -9.40 -1.06 -4.68
CA ILE A 20 -9.72 0.32 -4.33
C ILE A 20 -10.28 1.04 -5.56
N CYS A 21 -10.99 2.15 -5.34
CA CYS A 21 -11.41 3.08 -6.38
C CYS A 21 -10.85 4.48 -6.10
N ASN A 22 -10.55 5.22 -7.16
CA ASN A 22 -10.29 6.66 -7.06
C ASN A 22 -11.60 7.47 -7.02
N ASN A 23 -11.50 8.80 -6.94
CA ASN A 23 -12.66 9.70 -7.02
C ASN A 23 -13.40 9.67 -8.36
N LYS A 24 -12.79 9.12 -9.42
CA LYS A 24 -13.40 8.93 -10.74
C LYS A 24 -14.02 7.54 -10.91
N GLU A 25 -14.20 6.81 -9.80
CA GLU A 25 -14.76 5.45 -9.77
C GLU A 25 -14.00 4.45 -10.67
N THR A 26 -12.72 4.71 -10.91
CA THR A 26 -11.86 3.76 -11.64
C THR A 26 -11.41 2.66 -10.71
N ASP A 27 -11.59 1.42 -11.13
CA ASP A 27 -11.10 0.24 -10.42
C ASP A 27 -9.58 0.15 -10.47
N LEU A 28 -9.00 0.13 -9.28
CA LEU A 28 -7.57 0.13 -9.02
C LEU A 28 -7.25 -0.90 -7.94
N THR A 29 -5.97 -1.23 -7.80
CA THR A 29 -5.50 -2.13 -6.76
C THR A 29 -4.38 -1.45 -5.98
N LEU A 30 -4.52 -1.42 -4.66
CA LEU A 30 -3.50 -0.96 -3.72
C LEU A 30 -2.58 -2.14 -3.40
N GLY A 31 -1.33 -2.08 -3.82
CA GLY A 31 -0.30 -3.04 -3.41
C GLY A 31 0.51 -2.48 -2.25
N VAL A 32 0.55 -3.20 -1.14
CA VAL A 32 1.32 -2.85 0.05
C VAL A 32 2.52 -3.79 0.12
N SER A 33 3.74 -3.24 0.12
CA SER A 33 4.99 -4.00 0.19
C SER A 33 5.87 -3.52 1.35
N ALA A 34 6.98 -4.21 1.61
CA ALA A 34 7.96 -3.78 2.60
C ALA A 34 8.63 -2.43 2.25
N GLN A 35 8.64 -2.05 0.97
CA GLN A 35 9.26 -0.81 0.49
C GLN A 35 8.30 0.39 0.49
N GLY A 36 6.99 0.13 0.29
CA GLY A 36 6.02 1.20 0.21
C GLY A 36 4.63 0.75 -0.24
N ILE A 37 3.89 1.70 -0.80
CA ILE A 37 2.54 1.54 -1.31
C ILE A 37 2.53 1.86 -2.82
N GLY A 38 2.11 0.90 -3.63
CA GLY A 38 1.89 1.07 -5.07
C GLY A 38 0.42 1.06 -5.44
N ILE A 39 0.04 1.85 -6.44
CA ILE A 39 -1.28 1.80 -7.05
C ILE A 39 -1.16 1.12 -8.41
N TYR A 40 -1.96 0.10 -8.64
CA TYR A 40 -1.93 -0.72 -9.84
C TYR A 40 -3.26 -0.61 -10.57
N LYS A 41 -3.22 -0.69 -11.89
CA LYS A 41 -4.44 -0.89 -12.68
C LYS A 41 -4.78 -2.38 -12.67
N GLU A 42 -6.05 -2.71 -12.82
CA GLU A 42 -6.48 -4.11 -12.90
C GLU A 42 -5.75 -4.87 -14.02
N THR A 43 -5.52 -4.22 -15.16
CA THR A 43 -4.84 -4.78 -16.33
C THR A 43 -3.31 -4.87 -16.20
N ASN A 44 -2.69 -4.15 -15.24
CA ASN A 44 -1.25 -4.18 -15.04
C ASN A 44 -0.90 -4.18 -13.54
N ARG A 45 -0.62 -5.37 -13.02
CA ARG A 45 -0.22 -5.61 -11.62
C ARG A 45 1.29 -5.68 -11.41
N ILE A 46 2.08 -5.50 -12.47
CA ILE A 46 3.55 -5.62 -12.45
C ILE A 46 4.15 -4.26 -12.07
N THR A 47 3.73 -3.18 -12.73
CA THR A 47 4.31 -1.85 -12.50
C THR A 47 3.37 -0.94 -11.72
N PRO A 48 3.71 -0.52 -10.49
CA PRO A 48 2.90 0.45 -9.75
C PRO A 48 2.98 1.83 -10.40
N ARG A 49 1.82 2.49 -10.57
CA ARG A 49 1.69 3.87 -11.05
C ARG A 49 0.52 4.58 -10.35
N PRO A 50 0.76 5.48 -9.38
CA PRO A 50 2.04 5.85 -8.75
C PRO A 50 2.52 4.86 -7.66
N PHE A 51 3.80 4.97 -7.28
CA PHE A 51 4.41 4.29 -6.12
C PHE A 51 4.85 5.33 -5.08
N PHE A 52 4.61 5.05 -3.80
CA PHE A 52 4.94 5.90 -2.67
C PHE A 52 5.80 5.12 -1.68
N SER A 53 7.00 5.59 -1.41
CA SER A 53 7.90 4.96 -0.43
C SER A 53 7.44 5.27 0.99
N TRP A 54 7.73 4.40 1.95
CA TRP A 54 7.36 4.66 3.36
C TRP A 54 7.97 5.95 3.92
N SER A 55 9.16 6.33 3.46
CA SER A 55 9.83 7.58 3.83
C SER A 55 9.04 8.84 3.42
N GLU A 56 8.23 8.77 2.37
CA GLU A 56 7.43 9.88 1.87
C GLU A 56 6.09 10.00 2.62
N ILE A 57 5.63 8.89 3.21
CA ILE A 57 4.32 8.80 3.86
C ILE A 57 4.45 9.14 5.35
N LYS A 58 3.90 10.30 5.74
CA LYS A 58 3.92 10.77 7.13
C LYS A 58 2.85 10.11 8.00
N ASN A 59 1.68 9.83 7.43
CA ASN A 59 0.55 9.27 8.16
C ASN A 59 -0.39 8.52 7.21
N ILE A 60 -0.98 7.44 7.71
CA ILE A 60 -1.94 6.61 7.01
C ILE A 60 -3.18 6.50 7.88
N SER A 61 -4.34 6.52 7.26
CA SER A 61 -5.59 6.35 7.99
C SER A 61 -6.59 5.59 7.15
N PHE A 62 -7.42 4.81 7.84
CA PHE A 62 -8.55 4.14 7.24
C PHE A 62 -9.80 4.45 8.05
N LYS A 63 -10.75 5.16 7.45
CA LYS A 63 -12.02 5.51 8.10
C LYS A 63 -13.16 5.46 7.10
N ASN A 64 -14.28 4.87 7.46
CA ASN A 64 -15.48 4.77 6.61
C ASN A 64 -15.18 4.20 5.21
N LYS A 65 -14.33 3.16 5.13
CA LYS A 65 -13.81 2.57 3.89
C LYS A 65 -12.94 3.50 3.03
N VAL A 66 -12.56 4.67 3.53
CA VAL A 66 -11.64 5.57 2.84
C VAL A 66 -10.26 5.36 3.43
N VAL A 67 -9.32 4.96 2.58
CA VAL A 67 -7.90 4.97 2.86
C VAL A 67 -7.37 6.36 2.52
N SER A 68 -6.65 7.00 3.43
CA SER A 68 -5.95 8.25 3.11
C SER A 68 -4.52 8.27 3.61
N PHE A 69 -3.62 8.77 2.77
CA PHE A 69 -2.20 8.94 3.06
C PHE A 69 -1.85 10.41 3.05
N ARG A 70 -1.08 10.86 4.04
CA ARG A 70 -0.49 12.20 4.06
C ARG A 70 0.96 12.09 3.63
N ILE A 71 1.28 12.72 2.52
CA ILE A 71 2.62 12.91 1.97
C ILE A 71 2.96 14.40 2.17
N SER A 72 4.23 14.76 2.36
CA SER A 72 4.71 16.11 2.72
C SER A 72 3.74 17.29 2.54
N PHE A 73 3.31 17.59 1.31
CA PHE A 73 2.33 18.64 0.99
C PHE A 73 1.04 18.14 0.33
N ALA A 74 0.87 16.83 0.18
CA ALA A 74 -0.26 16.23 -0.54
C ALA A 74 -1.02 15.24 0.35
N LYS A 75 -2.35 15.24 0.25
CA LYS A 75 -3.18 14.22 0.87
C LYS A 75 -3.90 13.44 -0.21
N VAL A 76 -3.66 12.13 -0.23
CA VAL A 76 -4.20 11.23 -1.24
C VAL A 76 -5.28 10.39 -0.59
N PHE A 77 -6.37 10.14 -1.33
CA PHE A 77 -7.54 9.42 -0.85
C PHE A 77 -7.96 8.36 -1.86
N TYR A 78 -8.25 7.17 -1.36
CA TYR A 78 -8.82 6.08 -2.13
C TYR A 78 -9.97 5.43 -1.36
N ARG A 79 -11.03 5.04 -2.07
CA ARG A 79 -12.14 4.29 -1.49
C ARG A 79 -11.82 2.81 -1.58
N SER A 80 -11.89 2.08 -0.49
CA SER A 80 -11.83 0.62 -0.52
C SER A 80 -13.18 0.05 -0.94
N ILE A 81 -13.14 -0.88 -1.89
CA ILE A 81 -14.34 -1.58 -2.39
C ILE A 81 -14.87 -2.55 -1.32
N ILE A 82 -13.97 -3.09 -0.50
CA ILE A 82 -14.29 -4.13 0.50
C ILE A 82 -14.39 -3.50 1.89
N ARG A 83 -15.26 -4.05 2.76
CA ARG A 83 -15.33 -3.71 4.20
C ARG A 83 -14.14 -4.24 5.01
N ASN A 84 -12.96 -4.40 4.40
CA ASN A 84 -11.88 -5.22 4.95
C ASN A 84 -11.20 -4.56 6.17
N SER A 85 -11.53 -5.06 7.37
CA SER A 85 -10.84 -4.74 8.62
C SER A 85 -9.35 -5.11 8.58
N LYS A 86 -8.97 -6.14 7.81
CA LYS A 86 -7.58 -6.60 7.67
C LYS A 86 -6.65 -5.56 7.03
N LEU A 87 -7.12 -4.83 6.02
CA LEU A 87 -6.35 -3.74 5.38
C LEU A 87 -6.08 -2.62 6.39
N ALA A 88 -7.10 -2.22 7.14
CA ALA A 88 -7.00 -1.20 8.17
C ALA A 88 -5.96 -1.57 9.24
N LEU A 89 -6.00 -2.83 9.70
CA LEU A 89 -5.07 -3.38 10.69
C LEU A 89 -3.63 -3.41 10.16
N ILE A 90 -3.43 -3.85 8.91
CA ILE A 90 -2.09 -3.91 8.31
C ILE A 90 -1.52 -2.50 8.15
N LEU A 91 -2.31 -1.54 7.67
CA LEU A 91 -1.86 -0.15 7.56
C LEU A 91 -1.56 0.48 8.93
N SER A 92 -2.33 0.19 9.97
CA SER A 92 -2.06 0.69 11.33
C SER A 92 -0.82 0.05 11.96
N PHE A 93 -0.58 -1.24 11.71
CA PHE A 93 0.65 -1.93 12.13
C PHE A 93 1.86 -1.36 11.40
N LEU A 94 1.79 -1.20 10.07
CA LEU A 94 2.88 -0.64 9.26
C LEU A 94 3.20 0.79 9.64
N GLN A 95 2.19 1.61 9.95
CA GLN A 95 2.44 2.94 10.48
C GLN A 95 3.18 2.89 11.82
N SER A 96 2.76 2.02 12.75
CA SER A 96 3.43 1.90 14.06
C SER A 96 4.88 1.39 13.94
N SER A 97 5.13 0.49 12.99
CA SER A 97 6.45 -0.06 12.71
C SER A 97 7.35 0.92 11.93
N SER A 98 6.86 1.60 10.89
CA SER A 98 7.66 2.57 10.12
C SER A 98 8.08 3.78 10.95
N PHE A 99 7.32 4.13 12.00
CA PHE A 99 7.76 5.10 13.02
C PHE A 99 8.90 4.57 13.93
N GLN A 100 9.06 3.25 14.06
CA GLN A 100 10.13 2.61 14.83
C GLN A 100 11.40 2.34 13.99
N TYR A 101 11.30 2.26 12.66
CA TYR A 101 12.44 2.02 11.76
C TYR A 101 13.11 3.30 11.21
N HIS A 102 13.01 4.44 11.91
CA HIS A 102 14.06 5.45 11.81
C HIS A 102 15.30 4.91 12.56
N TYR A 103 16.06 4.06 11.88
CA TYR A 103 17.33 3.57 12.40
C TYR A 103 18.31 4.76 12.54
N LYS A 104 18.77 4.94 13.77
CA LYS A 104 20.05 5.57 14.12
C LYS A 104 21.21 4.88 13.40
#